data_AF-C6L5P4-F1
#
_entry.id   AF-C6L5P4-F1
#
_cell.length_a   1.000
_cell.length_b   1.000
_cell.length_c   1.000
_cell.angle_alpha   90.00
_cell.angle_beta   90.00
_cell.angle_gamma   90.00
#
_symmetry.space_group_name_H-M   'P 1'
#
loop_
_entity.id
_entity.type
_entity.pdbx_description
1 polymer ?
#
loop_
_entity_poly.entity_id
_entity_poly.type
_entity_poly.pdbx_seq_one_letter_code
_entity_poly.pdbx_strand_id
1 'polypeptide(L)'
;AMMVLPREGLNDGKGHALKYDKVYYIGEQDMYVPRDEKGNFKSYDSPGEAFTDTEEVMKKLTPTHVVFNGKAGALTGKNALTANVGENVLIVHSQANRDSRPHLIGGHGDYVWTTGKF
;
A
#
# COMPACT_ATOMS: atom_id res chain seq x y z
N ALA A 1 0.50 1.31 9.33
CA ALA A 1 -0.88 0.97 9.78
C ALA A 1 -0.82 0.23 11.12
N MET A 2 -1.95 0.11 11.82
CA MET A 2 -2.09 -0.73 13.02
C MET A 2 -3.25 -1.70 12.82
N MET A 3 -3.04 -2.98 13.15
CA MET A 3 -4.07 -4.01 13.12
C MET A 3 -4.40 -4.43 14.55
N VAL A 4 -5.64 -4.23 14.97
CA VAL A 4 -6.14 -4.64 16.29
C VAL A 4 -7.06 -5.83 16.08
N LEU A 5 -6.58 -7.03 16.39
CA LEU A 5 -7.36 -8.26 16.23
C LEU A 5 -8.43 -8.38 17.31
N PRO A 6 -9.62 -8.90 17.00
CA PRO A 6 -10.55 -9.37 18.01
C PRO A 6 -9.86 -10.43 18.86
N ARG A 7 -10.24 -10.52 20.14
CA ARG A 7 -9.64 -11.49 21.08
C ARG A 7 -9.73 -12.94 20.57
N GLU A 8 -10.82 -13.26 19.88
CA GLU A 8 -11.09 -14.60 19.33
C GLU A 8 -10.60 -14.78 17.87
N GLY A 9 -9.94 -13.77 17.29
CA GLY A 9 -9.50 -13.77 15.90
C GLY A 9 -10.55 -13.30 14.89
N LEU A 10 -10.25 -13.43 13.60
CA LEU A 10 -11.13 -13.02 12.51
C LEU A 10 -12.28 -14.02 12.32
N ASN A 11 -13.44 -13.54 11.85
CA ASN A 11 -14.57 -14.38 11.50
C ASN A 11 -15.24 -13.94 10.19
N ASP A 12 -16.02 -14.82 9.57
CA ASP A 12 -16.67 -14.62 8.27
C ASP A 12 -17.95 -13.76 8.28
N GLY A 13 -18.28 -13.13 9.41
CA GLY A 13 -19.55 -12.42 9.62
C GLY A 13 -20.73 -13.32 9.98
N LYS A 14 -20.56 -14.65 9.94
CA LYS A 14 -21.54 -15.66 10.40
C LYS A 14 -21.06 -16.40 11.66
N GLY A 15 -19.90 -16.00 12.20
CA GLY A 15 -19.31 -16.58 13.40
C GLY A 15 -18.35 -17.74 13.15
N HIS A 16 -18.04 -18.08 11.89
CA HIS A 16 -17.00 -19.08 11.60
C HIS A 16 -15.62 -18.43 11.62
N ALA A 17 -14.68 -19.07 12.31
CA ALA A 17 -13.32 -18.56 12.45
C ALA A 17 -12.57 -18.56 11.10
N LEU A 18 -11.90 -17.44 10.80
CA LEU A 18 -11.00 -17.30 9.66
C LEU A 18 -9.56 -17.28 10.16
N LYS A 19 -8.77 -18.25 9.69
CA LYS A 19 -7.34 -18.37 10.02
C LYS A 19 -6.51 -18.10 8.77
N TYR A 20 -5.45 -17.32 8.92
CA TYR A 20 -4.44 -17.12 7.90
C TYR A 20 -3.14 -17.79 8.33
N ASP A 21 -2.45 -18.39 7.36
CA ASP A 21 -1.13 -19.01 7.56
C ASP A 21 -0.01 -17.99 7.42
N LYS A 22 -0.27 -16.92 6.65
CA LYS A 22 0.67 -15.85 6.38
C LYS A 22 -0.02 -14.49 6.39
N VAL A 23 0.71 -13.46 6.80
CA VAL A 23 0.26 -12.07 6.73
C VAL A 23 1.29 -11.20 6.05
N TYR A 24 0.83 -10.33 5.15
CA TYR A 24 1.65 -9.30 4.52
C TYR A 24 1.05 -7.92 4.79
N TYR A 25 1.93 -6.93 4.97
CA TYR A 25 1.57 -5.52 4.99
C TYR A 25 2.12 -4.82 3.76
N ILE A 26 1.21 -4.17 3.02
CA ILE A 26 1.51 -3.37 1.84
C ILE A 26 1.12 -1.92 2.13
N GLY A 27 2.14 -1.07 2.21
CA GLY A 27 1.95 0.38 2.26
C GLY A 27 2.03 0.95 0.86
N GLU A 28 0.94 1.54 0.37
CA GLU A 28 0.92 2.31 -0.86
C GLU A 28 1.15 3.78 -0.57
N GLN A 29 2.01 4.41 -1.35
CA GLN A 29 2.36 5.82 -1.21
C GLN A 29 2.25 6.53 -2.55
N ASP A 30 1.45 7.59 -2.59
CA ASP A 30 1.45 8.59 -3.64
C ASP A 30 2.55 9.64 -3.35
N MET A 31 3.44 9.85 -4.32
CA MET A 31 4.62 10.71 -4.22
C MET A 31 4.53 11.88 -5.20
N TYR A 32 4.93 13.06 -4.75
CA TYR A 32 4.85 14.32 -5.50
C TYR A 32 6.25 14.91 -5.70
N VAL A 33 7.05 14.32 -6.59
CA VAL A 33 8.45 14.71 -6.80
C VAL A 33 8.54 15.85 -7.83
N PRO A 34 9.07 17.03 -7.48
CA PRO A 34 9.18 18.17 -8.39
C PRO A 34 10.09 17.90 -9.60
N ARG A 35 9.83 18.61 -10.69
CA ARG A 35 10.66 18.58 -11.91
C ARG A 35 11.29 19.95 -12.19
N ASP A 36 12.46 19.96 -12.81
CA ASP A 36 13.11 21.16 -13.34
C ASP A 36 12.45 21.64 -14.66
N GLU A 37 12.92 22.76 -15.20
CA GLU A 37 12.42 23.33 -16.46
C GLU A 37 12.62 22.41 -17.68
N LYS A 38 13.55 21.45 -17.59
CA LYS A 38 13.83 20.44 -18.62
C LYS A 38 13.01 19.16 -18.42
N GLY A 39 12.21 19.09 -17.37
CA GLY A 39 11.38 17.94 -17.03
C GLY A 39 12.08 16.83 -16.24
N ASN A 40 13.33 17.02 -15.77
CA ASN A 40 14.00 16.03 -14.91
C ASN A 40 13.52 16.16 -13.47
N PHE A 41 13.46 15.05 -12.71
CA PHE A 41 13.16 15.12 -11.28
C PHE A 41 14.27 15.83 -10.50
N LYS A 42 13.88 16.76 -9.62
CA LYS A 42 14.81 17.53 -8.78
C LYS A 42 15.33 16.68 -7.62
N SER A 43 16.57 16.97 -7.22
CA SER A 43 17.17 16.52 -5.96
C SER A 43 17.42 17.74 -5.08
N TYR A 44 17.41 17.53 -3.77
CA TYR A 44 17.53 18.59 -2.76
C TYR A 44 18.52 18.14 -1.69
N ASP A 45 19.26 19.07 -1.10
CA ASP A 45 20.26 18.75 -0.08
C ASP A 45 19.64 18.54 1.31
N SER A 46 18.42 19.07 1.51
CA SER A 46 17.66 18.90 2.74
C SER A 46 16.14 18.77 2.48
N PRO A 47 15.38 18.17 3.42
CA PRO A 47 13.92 18.12 3.32
C PRO A 47 13.25 19.50 3.27
N GLY A 48 13.85 20.51 3.92
CA GLY A 48 13.30 21.87 3.96
C GLY A 48 13.33 22.56 2.61
N GLU A 49 14.40 22.37 1.83
CA GLU A 49 14.52 22.93 0.47
C GLU A 49 13.50 22.35 -0.50
N ALA A 50 13.09 21.10 -0.30
CA ALA A 50 12.09 20.44 -1.13
C ALA A 50 10.66 20.91 -0.85
N PHE A 51 10.40 21.55 0.30
CA PHE A 51 9.05 21.74 0.83
C PHE A 51 8.13 22.51 -0.12
N THR A 52 8.53 23.72 -0.51
CA THR A 52 7.69 24.60 -1.35
C THR A 52 7.40 23.98 -2.71
N ASP A 53 8.41 23.43 -3.37
CA ASP A 53 8.22 22.79 -4.67
C ASP A 53 7.33 21.55 -4.58
N THR A 54 7.50 20.74 -3.53
CA THR A 54 6.69 19.54 -3.30
C THR A 54 5.24 19.92 -3.04
N GLU A 55 5.00 20.95 -2.23
CA GLU A 55 3.66 21.48 -1.97
C GLU A 55 2.96 21.92 -3.27
N GLU A 56 3.67 22.62 -4.16
CA GLU A 56 3.14 23.05 -5.46
C GLU A 56 2.79 21.86 -6.39
N VAL A 57 3.51 20.74 -6.29
CA VAL A 57 3.14 19.52 -7.02
C VAL A 57 1.95 18.82 -6.36
N MET A 58 1.89 18.77 -5.03
CA MET A 58 0.77 18.18 -4.27
C MET A 58 -0.56 18.86 -4.58
N LYS A 59 -0.58 20.20 -4.68
CA LYS A 59 -1.78 20.99 -5.03
C LYS A 59 -2.41 20.59 -6.37
N LYS A 60 -1.65 19.93 -7.26
CA LYS A 60 -2.15 19.44 -8.56
C LYS A 60 -2.89 18.11 -8.47
N LEU A 61 -2.88 17.45 -7.30
CA LEU A 61 -3.55 16.17 -7.02
C LEU A 61 -3.16 15.02 -7.96
N THR A 62 -2.04 15.18 -8.67
CA THR A 62 -1.53 14.23 -9.66
C THR A 62 -0.19 13.73 -9.18
N PRO A 63 -0.12 12.54 -8.56
CA PRO A 63 1.14 12.01 -8.08
C PRO A 63 2.05 11.67 -9.25
N THR A 64 3.33 11.91 -9.05
CA THR A 64 4.39 11.56 -10.02
C THR A 64 4.73 10.07 -9.97
N HIS A 65 4.56 9.45 -8.80
CA HIS A 65 4.75 8.03 -8.60
C HIS A 65 3.72 7.53 -7.59
N VAL A 66 3.24 6.31 -7.80
CA VAL A 66 2.46 5.56 -6.81
C VAL A 66 3.17 4.23 -6.64
N VAL A 67 3.63 3.95 -5.42
CA VAL A 67 4.54 2.82 -5.16
C VAL A 67 4.09 2.03 -3.94
N PHE A 68 4.34 0.71 -3.99
CA PHE A 68 4.29 -0.12 -2.79
C PHE A 68 5.65 -0.11 -2.08
N ASN A 69 5.61 -0.04 -0.76
CA ASN A 69 6.75 -0.18 0.15
C ASN A 69 7.97 0.68 -0.26
N GLY A 70 7.70 1.91 -0.70
CA GLY A 70 8.69 2.99 -0.84
C GLY A 70 9.39 3.13 -2.19
N LYS A 71 9.28 2.17 -3.12
CA LYS A 71 9.87 2.32 -4.47
C LYS A 71 9.19 1.46 -5.54
N ALA A 72 9.37 1.83 -6.82
CA ALA A 72 8.95 1.00 -7.95
C ALA A 72 9.64 -0.37 -7.87
N GLY A 73 8.84 -1.44 -7.98
CA GLY A 73 9.34 -2.81 -7.89
C GLY A 73 9.81 -3.26 -6.50
N ALA A 74 9.42 -2.57 -5.41
CA ALA A 74 9.85 -2.96 -4.06
C ALA A 74 9.49 -4.41 -3.71
N LEU A 75 8.32 -4.88 -4.16
CA LEU A 75 7.75 -6.20 -3.89
C LEU A 75 7.84 -7.14 -5.10
N THR A 76 8.93 -7.07 -5.87
CA THR A 76 9.14 -7.91 -7.06
C THR A 76 10.50 -8.61 -7.04
N GLY A 77 10.70 -9.56 -7.98
CA GLY A 77 11.94 -10.33 -8.10
C GLY A 77 12.25 -11.10 -6.82
N LYS A 78 13.46 -10.93 -6.28
CA LYS A 78 13.88 -11.56 -5.03
C LYS A 78 13.06 -11.14 -3.80
N ASN A 79 12.34 -10.02 -3.88
CA ASN A 79 11.48 -9.49 -2.81
C ASN A 79 9.98 -9.80 -3.06
N ALA A 80 9.67 -10.63 -4.05
CA ALA A 80 8.29 -11.00 -4.34
C ALA A 80 7.64 -11.67 -3.12
N LEU A 81 6.38 -11.35 -2.87
CA LEU A 81 5.57 -12.05 -1.89
C LEU A 81 5.39 -13.51 -2.33
N THR A 82 5.39 -14.45 -1.39
CA THR A 82 5.33 -15.90 -1.69
C THR A 82 4.25 -16.57 -0.88
N ALA A 83 3.59 -17.55 -1.50
CA ALA A 83 2.63 -18.43 -0.86
C ALA A 83 2.66 -19.80 -1.54
N ASN A 84 2.26 -20.83 -0.82
CA ASN A 84 2.03 -22.16 -1.39
C ASN A 84 0.55 -22.38 -1.68
N VAL A 85 0.23 -23.26 -2.63
CA VAL A 85 -1.16 -23.68 -2.85
C VAL A 85 -1.72 -24.28 -1.56
N GLY A 86 -2.88 -23.79 -1.13
CA GLY A 86 -3.53 -24.18 0.11
C GLY A 86 -3.23 -23.28 1.32
N GLU A 87 -2.27 -22.35 1.23
CA GLU A 87 -2.07 -21.33 2.28
C GLU A 87 -3.11 -20.21 2.17
N ASN A 88 -3.69 -19.84 3.32
CA ASN A 88 -4.50 -18.65 3.47
C ASN A 88 -3.61 -17.44 3.79
N VAL A 89 -3.69 -16.38 2.97
CA VAL A 89 -2.87 -15.18 3.13
C VAL A 89 -3.72 -13.97 3.47
N LEU A 90 -3.46 -13.34 4.61
CA LEU A 90 -4.01 -12.04 4.96
C LEU A 90 -3.15 -10.93 4.37
N ILE A 91 -3.73 -10.10 3.50
CA ILE A 91 -3.04 -8.92 2.95
C ILE A 91 -3.64 -7.66 3.57
N VAL A 92 -2.86 -7.00 4.42
CA VAL A 92 -3.19 -5.68 4.97
C VAL A 92 -2.69 -4.62 4.01
N HIS A 93 -3.60 -3.86 3.41
CA HIS A 93 -3.27 -2.75 2.52
C HIS A 93 -3.59 -1.42 3.19
N SER A 94 -2.70 -0.43 3.08
CA SER A 94 -2.98 0.93 3.55
C SER A 94 -2.62 1.97 2.51
N GLN A 95 -3.47 2.98 2.41
CA GLN A 95 -3.23 4.24 1.72
C GLN A 95 -3.73 5.34 2.66
N ALA A 96 -2.88 6.32 3.00
CA ALA A 96 -3.17 7.35 4.00
C ALA A 96 -3.70 8.69 3.43
N ASN A 97 -3.56 8.95 2.13
CA ASN A 97 -3.77 10.26 1.51
C ASN A 97 -4.71 10.24 0.29
N ARG A 98 -4.80 9.13 -0.43
CA ARG A 98 -5.51 9.01 -1.71
C ARG A 98 -6.16 7.63 -1.87
N ASP A 99 -7.32 7.58 -2.52
CA ASP A 99 -7.98 6.31 -2.78
C ASP A 99 -7.12 5.36 -3.63
N SER A 100 -7.17 4.09 -3.26
CA SER A 100 -6.61 2.97 -4.01
C SER A 100 -7.63 1.84 -4.15
N ARG A 101 -7.43 0.99 -5.15
CA ARG A 101 -8.30 -0.12 -5.51
C ARG A 101 -7.46 -1.38 -5.73
N PRO A 102 -7.00 -2.04 -4.65
CA PRO A 102 -6.16 -3.22 -4.72
C PRO A 102 -6.82 -4.35 -5.52
N HIS A 103 -6.01 -5.11 -6.24
CA HIS A 103 -6.47 -6.26 -7.01
C HIS A 103 -5.39 -7.34 -7.05
N LEU A 104 -5.81 -8.61 -6.95
CA LEU A 104 -4.95 -9.78 -7.10
C LEU A 104 -5.20 -10.40 -8.47
N ILE A 105 -4.30 -10.15 -9.43
CA ILE A 105 -4.42 -10.69 -10.79
C ILE A 105 -4.38 -12.23 -10.73
N GLY A 106 -5.40 -12.88 -11.28
CA GLY A 106 -5.53 -14.35 -11.28
C GLY A 106 -6.08 -14.96 -9.99
N GLY A 107 -6.43 -14.14 -9.00
CA GLY A 107 -7.05 -14.57 -7.74
C GLY A 107 -8.24 -13.69 -7.36
N HIS A 108 -8.66 -13.79 -6.10
CA HIS A 108 -9.74 -13.01 -5.52
C HIS A 108 -9.41 -12.62 -4.07
N GLY A 109 -10.17 -11.68 -3.51
CA GLY A 109 -10.25 -11.51 -2.06
C GLY A 109 -11.47 -12.28 -1.56
N ASP A 110 -11.26 -13.48 -1.01
CA ASP A 110 -12.36 -14.33 -0.54
C ASP A 110 -13.16 -13.67 0.59
N TYR A 111 -12.46 -12.96 1.48
CA TYR A 111 -13.02 -12.11 2.52
C TYR A 111 -12.31 -10.76 2.52
N VAL A 112 -13.07 -9.67 2.43
CA VAL A 112 -12.51 -8.32 2.32
C VAL A 112 -13.23 -7.37 3.27
N TRP A 113 -12.48 -6.85 4.26
CA TRP A 113 -12.91 -5.71 5.07
C TRP A 113 -12.38 -4.43 4.44
N THR A 114 -13.10 -3.91 3.45
CA THR A 114 -12.66 -2.74 2.65
C THR A 114 -12.44 -1.49 3.49
N THR A 115 -13.19 -1.30 4.57
CA THR A 115 -13.05 -0.19 5.52
C THR A 115 -12.07 -0.49 6.67
N GLY A 116 -11.46 -1.68 6.66
CA GLY A 116 -10.47 -2.12 7.63
C GLY A 116 -11.03 -2.25 9.05
N LYS A 117 -12.30 -2.66 9.19
CA LYS A 117 -12.96 -2.99 10.46
C LYS A 117 -13.55 -4.39 10.35
N PHE A 118 -13.24 -5.23 11.31
CA PHE A 118 -13.59 -6.65 11.40
C PHE A 118 -13.85 -7.06 12.84
#